data_AF-A0A1M7H0E3-F1
#
_entry.id   AF-A0A1M7H0E3-F1
#
_cell.length_a   1.000
_cell.length_b   1.000
_cell.length_c   1.000
_cell.angle_alpha   90.00
_cell.angle_beta   90.00
_cell.angle_gamma   90.00
#
_symmetry.space_group_name_H-M   'P 1'
#
loop_
_entity.id
_entity.type
_entity.pdbx_description
1 polymer ?
#
loop_
_entity_poly.entity_id
_entity_poly.type
_entity_poly.pdbx_seq_one_letter_code
_entity_poly.pdbx_strand_id
1 'polypeptide(L)' 'MPYATIKDLPENVTNVLPKHAQEIYQAAFNNAWDEYKDPDDRRGDASREETAHKVAWSAVKKEYEKKGDEWKKKS' A
#
# COMPACT_ATOMS: atom_id res chain seq x y z
N MET A 1 6.87 -9.66 2.02
CA MET A 1 7.77 -9.61 0.83
C MET A 1 7.33 -8.47 -0.07
N PRO A 2 8.21 -7.83 -0.87
CA PRO A 2 7.78 -6.84 -1.85
C PRO A 2 6.97 -7.51 -2.98
N TYR A 3 6.04 -6.77 -3.57
CA TYR A 3 5.18 -7.23 -4.64
C TYR A 3 5.85 -7.04 -6.00
N ALA A 4 5.99 -8.11 -6.77
CA ALA A 4 6.59 -8.07 -8.10
C ALA A 4 5.65 -7.42 -9.14
N THR A 5 4.36 -7.71 -9.05
CA THR A 5 3.33 -7.11 -9.91
C THR A 5 2.11 -6.68 -9.11
N ILE A 6 1.28 -5.81 -9.71
CA ILE A 6 -0.03 -5.44 -9.14
C ILE A 6 -0.97 -6.63 -8.97
N LYS A 7 -0.73 -7.76 -9.64
CA LYS A 7 -1.54 -8.98 -9.50
C LYS A 7 -1.19 -9.79 -8.25
N ASP A 8 0.01 -9.59 -7.71
CA ASP A 8 0.46 -10.21 -6.45
C ASP A 8 -0.10 -9.49 -5.22
N LEU A 9 -0.74 -8.33 -5.42
CA LEU A 9 -1.36 -7.57 -4.35
C LEU A 9 -2.53 -8.35 -3.71
N PRO A 10 -2.82 -8.08 -2.43
CA PRO A 10 -3.94 -8.71 -1.74
C PRO A 10 -5.28 -8.51 -2.49
N GLU A 11 -6.17 -9.50 -2.43
CA GLU A 11 -7.48 -9.43 -3.10
C GLU A 11 -8.32 -8.22 -2.66
N ASN A 12 -8.19 -7.79 -1.41
CA ASN A 12 -8.85 -6.60 -0.89
C ASN A 12 -8.25 -5.29 -1.41
N VAL A 13 -7.19 -5.35 -2.22
CA VAL A 13 -6.56 -4.23 -2.93
C VAL A 13 -6.91 -4.34 -4.41
N THR A 14 -6.68 -5.50 -5.04
CA THR A 14 -6.91 -5.71 -6.48
C THR A 14 -8.39 -5.63 -6.87
N ASN A 15 -9.31 -6.08 -6.00
CA ASN A 15 -10.75 -6.04 -6.28
C ASN A 15 -11.40 -4.68 -6.02
N VAL A 16 -10.80 -3.83 -5.18
CA VAL A 16 -11.40 -2.56 -4.77
C VAL A 16 -10.76 -1.33 -5.39
N LEU A 17 -9.48 -1.43 -5.77
CA LEU A 17 -8.72 -0.32 -6.31
C LEU A 17 -8.68 -0.37 -7.84
N PRO A 18 -8.84 0.77 -8.52
CA PRO A 18 -8.54 0.85 -9.95
C PRO A 18 -7.05 0.60 -10.21
N LYS A 19 -6.70 0.16 -11.42
CA LYS A 19 -5.34 -0.24 -11.82
C LYS A 19 -4.24 0.74 -11.35
N HIS A 20 -4.45 2.03 -11.56
CA HIS A 20 -3.45 3.04 -11.19
C HIS A 20 -3.26 3.18 -9.66
N ALA A 21 -4.34 3.00 -8.88
CA ALA A 21 -4.23 2.95 -7.42
C ALA A 21 -3.50 1.69 -6.94
N GLN A 22 -3.64 0.56 -7.65
CA GLN A 22 -2.86 -0.66 -7.38
C GLN A 22 -1.37 -0.42 -7.63
N GLU A 23 -1.01 0.29 -8.70
CA GLU A 23 0.40 0.64 -9.00
C GLU A 23 0.99 1.53 -7.90
N ILE A 24 0.24 2.54 -7.42
CA ILE A 24 0.66 3.39 -6.30
C ILE A 24 0.84 2.55 -5.03
N TYR A 25 -0.10 1.64 -4.74
CA TYR A 25 -0.02 0.75 -3.59
C TYR A 25 1.24 -0.10 -3.64
N GLN A 26 1.50 -0.75 -4.78
CA GLN A 26 2.66 -1.60 -4.99
C GLN A 26 3.96 -0.83 -4.78
N ALA A 27 4.10 0.34 -5.42
CA ALA A 27 5.30 1.15 -5.34
C ALA A 27 5.55 1.63 -3.90
N ALA A 28 4.52 2.12 -3.23
CA ALA A 28 4.61 2.60 -1.85
C ALA A 28 4.90 1.45 -0.86
N PHE A 29 4.30 0.28 -1.06
CA PHE A 29 4.60 -0.91 -0.25
C PHE A 29 6.06 -1.33 -0.42
N ASN A 30 6.54 -1.43 -1.66
CA ASN A 30 7.90 -1.88 -1.94
C ASN A 30 8.95 -0.90 -1.39
N ASN A 31 8.68 0.40 -1.50
CA ASN A 31 9.53 1.44 -0.93
C ASN A 31 9.53 1.39 0.61
N ALA A 32 8.36 1.29 1.24
CA ALA A 32 8.26 1.15 2.70
C ALA A 32 8.87 -0.16 3.20
N TRP A 33 8.73 -1.24 2.43
CA TRP A 33 9.39 -2.50 2.74
C TRP A 33 10.89 -2.30 2.79
N ASP A 34 11.50 -1.66 1.79
CA ASP A 34 12.95 -1.40 1.77
C ASP A 34 13.40 -0.47 2.90
N GLU A 35 12.67 0.62 3.16
CA GLU A 35 12.92 1.57 4.26
C GLU A 35 12.91 0.87 5.63
N TYR A 36 11.88 0.09 5.94
CA TYR A 36 11.75 -0.58 7.24
C TYR A 36 12.46 -1.94 7.28
N LYS A 37 13.52 -2.13 6.50
CA LYS A 37 14.30 -3.37 6.50
C LYS A 37 14.98 -3.61 7.84
N ASP A 38 15.52 -2.58 8.45
CA ASP A 38 16.13 -2.66 9.76
C ASP A 38 15.06 -2.61 10.87
N PRO A 39 15.08 -3.53 11.86
CA PRO A 39 14.16 -3.48 13.00
C PRO A 39 14.35 -2.25 13.89
N ASP A 40 15.55 -1.65 13.94
CA ASP A 40 15.82 -0.45 14.76
C ASP A 40 15.11 0.80 14.19
N ASP A 41 14.85 0.82 12.87
CA ASP A 41 14.07 1.87 12.20
C ASP A 41 12.54 1.75 12.46
N ARG A 42 12.09 0.70 13.17
CA ARG A 42 10.67 0.46 13.46
C ARG A 42 10.35 0.96 14.87
N ARG A 43 9.40 1.90 14.97
CA ARG A 43 8.82 2.26 16.28
C ARG A 43 7.80 1.22 16.74
N GLY A 44 8.17 0.41 17.74
CA GLY A 44 7.29 -0.52 18.46
C GLY A 44 7.26 -1.96 17.91
N ASP A 45 6.29 -2.76 18.35
CA ASP A 45 6.13 -4.18 17.98
C ASP A 45 5.53 -4.42 16.57
N ALA A 46 5.32 -3.37 15.77
CA ALA A 46 4.70 -3.51 14.46
C ALA A 46 5.64 -4.23 13.49
N SER A 47 5.13 -5.31 12.88
CA SER A 47 5.86 -6.03 11.86
C SER A 47 6.15 -5.15 10.64
N ARG A 48 7.30 -5.35 10.00
CA ARG A 48 7.70 -4.67 8.74
C ARG A 48 6.56 -4.62 7.72
N GLU A 49 5.88 -5.75 7.57
CA GLU A 49 4.77 -5.92 6.62
C GLU A 49 3.57 -5.05 6.99
N GLU A 50 3.19 -5.01 8.27
CA GLU A 50 2.08 -4.18 8.75
C GLU A 50 2.35 -2.69 8.50
N THR A 51 3.58 -2.24 8.78
CA THR A 51 4.01 -0.87 8.50
C THR A 51 3.99 -0.57 7.01
N ALA A 52 4.52 -1.46 6.17
CA ALA A 52 4.51 -1.29 4.72
C ALA A 52 3.07 -1.21 4.15
N HIS A 53 2.15 -2.04 4.65
CA HIS A 53 0.74 -1.96 4.28
C HIS A 53 0.09 -0.63 4.68
N LYS A 54 0.39 -0.12 5.89
CA LYS A 54 -0.12 1.20 6.34
C LYS A 54 0.38 2.33 5.45
N VAL A 55 1.68 2.32 5.08
CA VAL A 55 2.26 3.32 4.18
C VAL A 55 1.63 3.23 2.78
N ALA A 56 1.49 2.03 2.24
CA ALA A 56 0.87 1.81 0.94
C ALA A 56 -0.59 2.31 0.88
N TRP A 57 -1.40 1.98 1.88
CA TRP A 57 -2.77 2.50 1.99
C TRP A 57 -2.81 4.02 2.15
N SER A 58 -1.83 4.60 2.83
CA SER A 58 -1.74 6.05 3.00
C SER A 58 -1.40 6.74 1.67
N ALA A 59 -0.52 6.16 0.86
CA ALA A 59 -0.20 6.64 -0.48
C ALA A 59 -1.43 6.58 -1.41
N VAL A 60 -2.17 5.47 -1.40
CA VAL A 60 -3.43 5.36 -2.14
C VAL A 60 -4.43 6.43 -1.65
N LYS A 61 -4.60 6.60 -0.34
CA LYS A 61 -5.49 7.62 0.23
C LYS A 61 -5.09 9.07 -0.08
N LYS A 62 -3.85 9.33 -0.48
CA LYS A 62 -3.40 10.66 -0.91
C LYS A 62 -3.95 11.02 -2.29
N GLU A 63 -3.95 10.06 -3.21
CA GLU A 63 -4.39 10.25 -4.61
C GLU A 63 -5.83 9.79 -4.85
N TYR A 64 -6.37 8.92 -4.00
CA TYR A 64 -7.70 8.35 -4.10
C TYR A 64 -8.47 8.53 -2.81
N GLU A 65 -9.78 8.66 -2.92
CA GLU A 65 -10.71 8.66 -1.81
C GLU A 65 -11.77 7.57 -2.01
N LYS A 66 -12.17 6.95 -0.91
CA LYS A 66 -13.26 5.98 -0.92
C LYS A 66 -14.59 6.75 -0.91
N LYS A 67 -15.38 6.64 -1.99
CA LYS A 67 -16.75 7.17 -2.12
C LYS A 67 -17.72 6.01 -2.17
N GLY A 68 -18.40 5.73 -1.05
CA GLY A 68 -19.23 4.54 -0.90
C GLY A 68 -18.37 3.27 -0.89
N ASP A 69 -18.66 2.34 -1.78
CA ASP A 69 -17.91 1.09 -1.95
C ASP A 69 -16.74 1.20 -2.96
N GLU A 70 -16.64 2.32 -3.67
CA GLU A 70 -15.65 2.51 -4.73
C GLU A 70 -14.54 3.49 -4.36
N TRP A 71 -13.32 3.25 -4.86
CA TRP A 71 -12.22 4.20 -4.77
C TRP A 71 -12.17 5.08 -6.02
N LYS A 72 -12.26 6.40 -5.83
CA LYS A 72 -12.19 7.40 -6.91
C LYS A 72 -10.96 8.26 -6.74
N LYS A 73 -10.33 8.64 -7.86
CA LYS A 73 -9.18 9.55 -7.84
C LYS A 73 -9.65 10.89 -7.25
N LYS A 74 -8.90 11.41 -6.30
CA LYS A 74 -9.08 12.78 -5.81
C LYS A 74 -8.79 13.74 -6.95
N SER A 75 -9.67 14.71 -7.12
CA SER A 75 -9.51 15.77 -8.12
C SER A 75 -8.88 17.01 -7.52
#